data_AF-A0A925SRI0-F1
#
_entry.id   AF-A0A925SRI0-F1
#
_cell.length_a   1.000
_cell.length_b   1.000
_cell.length_c   1.000
_cell.angle_alpha   90.00
_cell.angle_beta   90.00
_cell.angle_gamma   90.00
#
_symmetry.space_group_name_H-M   'P 1'
#
loop_
_entity.id
_entity.type
_entity.pdbx_description
1 polymer ?
#
loop_
_entity_poly.entity_id
_entity_poly.type
_entity_poly.pdbx_seq_one_letter_code
_entity_poly.pdbx_strand_id
1 'polypeptide(L)'
;MKLLSVGLRGTTQEIRERLQLDCKTVIQDGFRVAIDEINKGHYTFIGCNVIEGELSFRNYERIKNSMKNHVANMLTEFIVLREEKKIVRKIINQHYSYYSEEERKSIYDHALELLSDTQDVIEDFGMTTRYTKILEKIIEYLDNHHELVLEGFVNFRLKEYREKLMQVVDKAADDYLMDLEYKEFIRVLRAFVDIQEPQVEEVHVMSVKNGMYKIVDHQGKSINNQNFEAFLLQRDDHINYEDLLITALITIAPYHVMVHIHDSNNAVAKNVVETIKNIFDGRVMICEGCDFCY
;
A
#
# COMPACT_ATOMS: atom_id res chain seq x y z
N MET A 1 35.38 26.44 11.85
CA MET A 1 34.52 27.02 10.78
C MET A 1 33.30 26.12 10.55
N LYS A 2 32.09 26.68 10.50
CA LYS A 2 30.84 25.90 10.36
C LYS A 2 30.66 25.43 8.92
N LEU A 3 30.49 24.12 8.73
CA LEU A 3 30.22 23.51 7.43
C LEU A 3 28.73 23.54 7.13
N LEU A 4 27.95 23.00 8.06
CA LEU A 4 26.50 22.91 7.99
C LEU A 4 25.90 22.71 9.39
N SER A 5 24.58 22.90 9.53
CA SER A 5 23.82 22.44 10.70
C SER A 5 22.41 22.02 10.35
N VAL A 6 21.91 21.02 11.06
CA VAL A 6 20.53 20.54 10.94
C VAL A 6 19.76 20.89 12.21
N GLY A 7 18.66 21.63 12.06
CA GLY A 7 17.70 21.95 13.11
C GLY A 7 16.59 20.91 13.18
N LEU A 8 16.37 20.35 14.37
CA LEU A 8 15.41 19.28 14.63
C LEU A 8 14.54 19.64 15.83
N ARG A 9 13.30 19.13 15.83
CA ARG A 9 12.36 19.28 16.95
C ARG A 9 12.18 17.94 17.65
N GLY A 10 12.36 17.89 18.97
CA GLY A 10 12.19 16.67 19.77
C GLY A 10 13.42 15.75 19.80
N THR A 11 13.24 14.44 19.68
CA THR A 11 14.32 13.44 19.84
C THR A 11 15.37 13.56 18.73
N THR A 12 16.58 13.97 19.10
CA THR A 12 17.72 14.16 18.17
C THR A 12 18.76 13.05 18.19
N GLN A 13 18.63 12.08 19.11
CA GLN A 13 19.67 11.10 19.41
C GLN A 13 20.11 10.26 18.20
N GLU A 14 19.16 9.77 17.40
CA GLU A 14 19.47 8.95 16.23
C GLU A 14 20.21 9.74 15.14
N ILE A 15 19.76 10.96 14.85
CA ILE A 15 20.44 11.82 13.87
C ILE A 15 21.83 12.22 14.40
N ARG A 16 21.96 12.49 15.70
CA ARG A 16 23.25 12.75 16.35
C ARG A 16 24.20 11.56 16.19
N GLU A 17 23.76 10.36 16.53
CA GLU A 17 24.58 9.13 16.45
C GLU A 17 25.03 8.85 15.02
N ARG A 18 24.13 9.07 14.05
CA ARG A 18 24.45 8.87 12.64
C ARG A 18 25.41 9.92 12.09
N LEU A 19 25.21 11.20 12.43
CA LEU A 19 26.17 12.28 12.13
C LEU A 19 27.55 12.00 12.74
N GLN A 20 27.60 11.46 13.96
CA GLN A 20 28.86 11.08 14.61
C GLN A 20 29.57 9.96 13.85
N LEU A 21 28.83 8.98 13.31
CA LEU A 21 29.39 7.91 12.50
C LEU A 21 29.94 8.48 11.17
N ASP A 22 29.17 9.31 10.47
CA ASP A 22 29.59 9.92 9.21
C ASP A 22 30.82 10.83 9.40
N CYS A 23 30.87 11.58 10.50
CA CYS A 23 32.05 12.39 10.85
C CYS A 23 33.30 11.52 11.07
N LYS A 24 33.16 10.30 11.64
CA LYS A 24 34.30 9.38 11.80
C LYS A 24 34.85 8.90 10.46
N THR A 25 33.99 8.66 9.48
CA THR A 25 34.40 8.30 8.10
C THR A 25 35.21 9.44 7.47
N VAL A 26 34.76 10.69 7.63
CA VAL A 26 35.48 11.87 7.13
C VAL A 26 36.77 12.14 7.90
N ILE A 27 36.86 11.71 9.17
CA ILE A 27 38.10 11.75 9.96
C ILE A 27 39.15 10.77 9.44
N GLN A 28 38.74 9.61 8.92
CA GLN A 28 39.66 8.64 8.31
C GLN A 28 40.32 9.17 7.03
N ASP A 29 39.70 10.15 6.36
CA ASP A 29 40.28 10.89 5.23
C ASP A 29 41.28 11.99 5.64
N GLY A 30 41.60 12.09 6.95
CA GLY A 30 42.63 12.99 7.49
C GLY A 30 42.11 14.34 8.01
N PHE A 31 40.79 14.52 8.13
CA PHE A 31 40.18 15.79 8.52
C PHE A 31 39.62 15.79 9.94
N ARG A 32 39.71 16.90 10.67
CA ARG A 32 39.18 17.00 12.05
C ARG A 32 37.82 17.71 12.05
N VAL A 33 36.74 16.94 11.99
CA VAL A 33 35.36 17.44 12.10
C VAL A 33 34.87 17.25 13.54
N ALA A 34 34.30 18.31 14.11
CA ALA A 34 33.63 18.31 15.41
C ALA A 34 32.12 18.51 15.22
N ILE A 35 31.34 17.92 16.11
CA ILE A 35 29.90 18.14 16.19
C ILE A 35 29.62 19.04 17.39
N ASP A 36 28.84 20.09 17.18
CA ASP A 36 28.32 20.95 18.22
C ASP A 36 26.79 20.91 18.24
N GLU A 37 26.22 21.28 19.39
CA GLU A 37 24.79 21.34 19.57
C GLU A 37 24.36 22.63 20.22
N ILE A 38 23.35 23.26 19.63
CA ILE A 38 22.83 24.54 20.07
C ILE A 38 21.30 24.45 20.14
N ASN A 39 20.75 24.69 21.32
CA ASN A 39 19.31 24.81 21.49
C ASN A 39 18.86 26.23 21.18
N LYS A 40 17.90 26.38 20.26
CA LYS A 40 17.27 27.65 19.90
C LYS A 40 15.74 27.47 19.97
N GLY A 41 15.14 27.92 21.07
CA GLY A 41 13.70 27.73 21.31
C GLY A 41 13.35 26.24 21.41
N HIS A 42 12.44 25.77 20.55
CA HIS A 42 12.01 24.38 20.49
C HIS A 42 12.86 23.50 19.55
N TYR A 43 13.93 24.06 18.97
CA TYR A 43 14.80 23.35 18.04
C TYR A 43 16.18 23.11 18.66
N THR A 44 16.69 21.91 18.42
CA THR A 44 18.09 21.55 18.65
C THR A 44 18.80 21.54 17.30
N PHE A 45 19.81 22.39 17.17
CA PHE A 45 20.66 22.44 15.99
C PHE A 45 21.91 21.61 16.23
N ILE A 46 22.15 20.64 15.36
CA ILE A 46 23.36 19.83 15.35
C ILE A 46 24.23 20.33 14.21
N GLY A 47 25.37 20.94 14.54
CA GLY A 47 26.30 21.52 13.59
C GLY A 47 27.51 20.63 13.36
N CYS A 48 28.04 20.66 12.13
CA CYS A 48 29.32 20.06 11.78
C CYS A 48 30.32 21.20 11.54
N ASN A 49 31.40 21.20 12.30
CA ASN A 49 32.43 22.23 12.24
C ASN A 49 33.78 21.59 11.94
N VAL A 50 34.61 22.29 11.16
CA VAL A 50 36.02 21.94 11.07
C VAL A 50 36.76 22.57 12.25
N ILE A 51 37.51 21.75 12.98
CA ILE A 51 38.39 22.18 14.08
C ILE A 51 39.50 23.06 13.48
N GLU A 52 39.75 24.22 14.09
CA GLU A 52 40.67 25.23 13.58
C GLU A 52 42.10 24.69 13.34
N GLY A 53 42.67 25.08 12.19
CA GLY A 53 44.00 24.75 11.69
C GLY A 53 44.18 25.31 10.27
N GLU A 54 45.42 25.42 9.77
CA GLU A 54 45.68 25.88 8.39
C GLU A 54 45.09 24.90 7.36
N LEU A 55 43.90 25.21 6.85
CA LEU A 55 43.25 24.46 5.78
C LEU A 55 43.31 25.27 4.49
N SER A 56 43.84 24.65 3.44
CA SER A 56 43.70 25.21 2.10
C SER A 56 42.22 25.31 1.72
N PHE A 57 41.87 26.34 0.95
CA PHE A 57 40.52 26.52 0.41
C PHE A 57 40.01 25.25 -0.31
N ARG A 58 40.89 24.58 -1.07
CA ARG A 58 40.58 23.33 -1.77
C ARG A 58 40.19 22.20 -0.82
N ASN A 59 40.87 22.06 0.32
CA ASN A 59 40.53 21.04 1.30
C ASN A 59 39.21 21.37 2.02
N TYR A 60 38.98 22.64 2.34
CA TYR A 60 37.72 23.09 2.92
C TYR A 60 36.52 22.73 2.03
N GLU A 61 36.58 23.06 0.73
CA GLU A 61 35.50 22.75 -0.22
C GLU A 61 35.28 21.25 -0.42
N ARG A 62 36.36 20.44 -0.37
CA ARG A 62 36.24 18.96 -0.42
C ARG A 62 35.51 18.41 0.79
N ILE A 63 35.88 18.84 2.00
CA ILE A 63 35.23 18.40 3.25
C ILE A 63 33.77 18.85 3.27
N LYS A 64 33.51 20.11 2.90
CA LYS A 64 32.16 20.67 2.84
C LYS A 64 31.27 19.85 1.91
N ASN A 65 31.74 19.52 0.71
CA ASN A 65 30.97 18.71 -0.25
C ASN A 65 30.77 17.26 0.22
N SER A 66 31.79 16.64 0.82
CA SER A 66 31.65 15.30 1.40
C SER A 66 30.60 15.29 2.53
N MET A 67 30.73 16.20 3.50
CA MET A 67 29.77 16.32 4.60
C MET A 67 28.35 16.64 4.11
N LYS A 68 28.22 17.52 3.11
CA LYS A 68 26.93 17.82 2.47
C LYS A 68 26.27 16.54 1.95
N ASN A 69 27.02 15.69 1.23
CA ASN A 69 26.49 14.46 0.67
C ASN A 69 26.12 13.44 1.75
N HIS A 70 26.91 13.31 2.82
CA HIS A 70 26.57 12.44 3.96
C HIS A 70 25.28 12.89 4.64
N VAL A 71 25.19 14.19 4.95
CA VAL A 71 24.02 14.78 5.59
C VAL A 71 22.79 14.67 4.69
N ALA A 72 22.92 14.93 3.39
CA ALA A 72 21.81 14.82 2.47
C ALA A 72 21.26 13.39 2.42
N ASN A 73 22.12 12.37 2.31
CA ASN A 73 21.69 10.97 2.35
C ASN A 73 21.02 10.60 3.67
N MET A 74 21.63 10.95 4.80
CA MET A 74 21.08 10.68 6.12
C MET A 74 19.70 11.32 6.30
N LEU A 75 19.54 12.59 5.90
CA LEU A 75 18.26 13.29 5.99
C LEU A 75 17.21 12.69 5.05
N THR A 76 17.58 12.32 3.83
CA THR A 76 16.68 11.63 2.90
C THR A 76 16.14 10.35 3.52
N GLU A 77 17.02 9.49 4.03
CA GLU A 77 16.62 8.25 4.67
C GLU A 77 15.72 8.50 5.89
N PHE A 78 16.07 9.48 6.73
CA PHE A 78 15.25 9.85 7.88
C PHE A 78 13.85 10.33 7.45
N ILE A 79 13.76 11.13 6.37
CA ILE A 79 12.48 11.60 5.85
C ILE A 79 11.62 10.42 5.39
N VAL A 80 12.17 9.53 4.56
CA VAL A 80 11.44 8.39 4.00
C VAL A 80 11.04 7.38 5.09
N LEU A 81 11.93 7.06 6.02
CA LEU A 81 11.65 6.00 7.02
C LEU A 81 10.80 6.48 8.21
N ARG A 82 10.86 7.76 8.56
CA ARG A 82 10.23 8.30 9.78
C ARG A 82 9.25 9.42 9.53
N GLU A 83 9.66 10.48 8.85
CA GLU A 83 8.77 11.64 8.66
C GLU A 83 7.58 11.30 7.75
N GLU A 84 7.78 10.46 6.74
CA GLU A 84 6.72 9.97 5.86
C GLU A 84 5.54 9.38 6.64
N LYS A 85 5.82 8.47 7.59
CA LYS A 85 4.80 7.85 8.45
C LYS A 85 4.01 8.88 9.24
N LYS A 86 4.67 9.94 9.73
CA LYS A 86 4.00 11.04 10.44
C LYS A 86 3.13 11.86 9.50
N ILE A 87 3.60 12.12 8.29
CA ILE A 87 2.86 12.86 7.26
C ILE A 87 1.61 12.08 6.86
N VAL A 88 1.74 10.78 6.54
CA VAL A 88 0.62 9.89 6.19
C VAL A 88 -0.42 9.89 7.30
N ARG A 89 -0.02 9.67 8.56
CA ARG A 89 -0.92 9.71 9.71
C ARG A 89 -1.62 11.07 9.85
N LYS A 90 -0.90 12.17 9.61
CA LYS A 90 -1.46 13.51 9.67
C LYS A 90 -2.50 13.74 8.57
N ILE A 91 -2.23 13.29 7.34
CA ILE A 91 -3.18 13.39 6.21
C ILE A 91 -4.47 12.63 6.57
N ILE A 92 -4.36 11.39 7.03
CA ILE A 92 -5.51 10.56 7.43
C ILE A 92 -6.33 11.25 8.52
N ASN A 93 -5.69 11.71 9.60
CA ASN A 93 -6.41 12.37 10.68
C ASN A 93 -7.07 13.69 10.28
N GLN A 94 -6.59 14.35 9.23
CA GLN A 94 -7.15 15.62 8.74
C GLN A 94 -8.26 15.43 7.72
N HIS A 95 -8.03 14.57 6.73
CA HIS A 95 -8.94 14.38 5.58
C HIS A 95 -9.97 13.28 5.81
N TYR A 96 -9.67 12.31 6.67
CA TYR A 96 -10.46 11.10 6.90
C TYR A 96 -10.96 11.01 8.35
N SER A 97 -11.15 12.16 9.00
CA SER A 97 -11.58 12.27 10.41
C SER A 97 -13.00 11.72 10.69
N TYR A 98 -13.80 11.50 9.65
CA TYR A 98 -15.14 10.91 9.74
C TYR A 98 -15.11 9.38 9.93
N TYR A 99 -13.99 8.73 9.64
CA TYR A 99 -13.76 7.32 9.98
C TYR A 99 -13.35 7.18 11.46
N SER A 100 -13.75 6.07 12.08
CA SER A 100 -13.33 5.67 13.42
C SER A 100 -11.80 5.48 13.51
N GLU A 101 -11.28 5.37 14.74
CA GLU A 101 -9.84 5.17 14.95
C GLU A 101 -9.38 3.81 14.39
N GLU A 102 -10.19 2.76 14.51
CA GLU A 102 -9.89 1.45 13.93
C GLU A 102 -9.84 1.51 12.40
N GLU A 103 -10.81 2.17 11.76
CA GLU A 103 -10.87 2.32 10.30
C GLU A 103 -9.71 3.17 9.77
N ARG A 104 -9.41 4.31 10.43
CA ARG A 104 -8.23 5.12 10.11
C ARG A 104 -6.93 4.35 10.28
N LYS A 105 -6.86 3.44 11.25
CA LYS A 105 -5.70 2.55 11.41
C LYS A 105 -5.60 1.57 10.23
N SER A 106 -6.69 0.97 9.78
CA SER A 106 -6.71 0.12 8.59
C SER A 106 -6.24 0.87 7.33
N ILE A 107 -6.74 2.09 7.11
CA ILE A 107 -6.31 2.95 6.00
C ILE A 107 -4.82 3.29 6.12
N TYR A 108 -4.34 3.60 7.33
CA TYR A 108 -2.93 3.89 7.58
C TYR A 108 -2.02 2.70 7.28
N ASP A 109 -2.38 1.51 7.77
CA ASP A 109 -1.60 0.29 7.55
C ASP A 109 -1.57 -0.05 6.05
N HIS A 110 -2.71 0.02 5.36
CA HIS A 110 -2.79 -0.18 3.90
C HIS A 110 -1.98 0.85 3.11
N ALA A 111 -2.03 2.13 3.49
CA ALA A 111 -1.21 3.16 2.86
C ALA A 111 0.30 2.87 3.01
N LEU A 112 0.74 2.34 4.16
CA LEU A 112 2.13 1.95 4.33
C LEU A 112 2.51 0.73 3.48
N GLU A 113 1.60 -0.22 3.29
CA GLU A 113 1.80 -1.35 2.40
C GLU A 113 1.98 -0.88 0.96
N LEU A 114 1.09 0.00 0.46
CA LEU A 114 1.21 0.62 -0.87
C LEU A 114 2.52 1.38 -1.06
N LEU A 115 3.04 2.05 -0.02
CA LEU A 115 4.33 2.74 -0.08
C LEU A 115 5.52 1.78 -0.02
N SER A 116 5.34 0.57 0.49
CA SER A 116 6.39 -0.46 0.57
C SER A 116 6.45 -1.36 -0.66
N ASP A 117 5.38 -1.39 -1.45
CA ASP A 117 5.29 -2.21 -2.64
C ASP A 117 6.34 -1.79 -3.69
N THR A 118 6.82 -2.79 -4.42
CA THR A 118 7.78 -2.65 -5.52
C THR A 118 7.14 -2.10 -6.78
N GLN A 119 5.82 -2.24 -6.91
CA GLN A 119 5.07 -1.72 -8.04
C GLN A 119 4.57 -0.31 -7.72
N ASP A 120 4.91 0.65 -8.58
CA ASP A 120 4.52 2.05 -8.41
C ASP A 120 3.00 2.18 -8.51
N VAL A 121 2.36 2.31 -7.35
CA VAL A 121 0.92 2.57 -7.19
C VAL A 121 0.55 3.95 -7.74
N ILE A 122 1.47 4.91 -7.59
CA ILE A 122 1.43 6.26 -8.15
C ILE A 122 2.65 6.43 -9.05
N GLU A 123 2.44 7.00 -10.23
CA GLU A 123 3.49 7.21 -11.23
C GLU A 123 4.68 7.98 -10.65
N ASP A 124 5.89 7.48 -10.91
CA ASP A 124 7.16 8.04 -10.42
C ASP A 124 7.17 8.32 -8.91
N PHE A 125 6.72 7.34 -8.13
CA PHE A 125 6.63 7.44 -6.67
C PHE A 125 7.07 6.20 -5.90
N GLY A 126 7.72 5.24 -6.56
CA GLY A 126 8.41 4.14 -5.88
C GLY A 126 9.48 4.59 -4.90
N MET A 127 9.92 3.65 -4.04
CA MET A 127 10.96 3.89 -3.02
C MET A 127 12.20 4.58 -3.57
N THR A 128 12.80 4.06 -4.64
CA THR A 128 14.01 4.62 -5.26
C THR A 128 13.77 6.03 -5.78
N THR A 129 12.64 6.27 -6.45
CA THR A 129 12.30 7.57 -7.01
C THR A 129 12.07 8.62 -5.93
N ARG A 130 11.39 8.26 -4.84
CA ARG A 130 11.20 9.15 -3.68
C ARG A 130 12.54 9.50 -3.04
N TYR A 131 13.40 8.51 -2.81
CA TYR A 131 14.73 8.72 -2.25
C TYR A 131 15.54 9.69 -3.11
N THR A 132 15.62 9.45 -4.42
CA THR A 132 16.37 10.30 -5.36
C THR A 132 15.83 11.73 -5.39
N LYS A 133 14.51 11.92 -5.54
CA LYS A 133 13.91 13.26 -5.60
C LYS A 133 14.13 14.07 -4.31
N ILE A 134 14.01 13.44 -3.15
CA ILE A 134 14.28 14.10 -1.86
C ILE A 134 15.77 14.44 -1.74
N LEU A 135 16.66 13.52 -2.09
CA LEU A 135 18.10 13.72 -2.05
C LEU A 135 18.52 14.91 -2.92
N GLU A 136 18.04 14.99 -4.15
CA GLU A 136 18.29 16.10 -5.07
C GLU A 136 17.85 17.43 -4.45
N LYS A 137 16.64 17.49 -3.89
CA LYS A 137 16.12 18.71 -3.24
C LYS A 137 16.95 19.14 -2.02
N ILE A 138 17.48 18.20 -1.26
CA ILE A 138 18.34 18.52 -0.10
C ILE A 138 19.70 19.02 -0.57
N ILE A 139 20.32 18.38 -1.57
CA ILE A 139 21.60 18.82 -2.14
C ILE A 139 21.46 20.23 -2.72
N GLU A 140 20.43 20.46 -3.55
CA GLU A 140 20.13 21.76 -4.15
C GLU A 140 19.98 22.87 -3.08
N TYR A 141 19.34 22.54 -1.96
CA TYR A 141 19.19 23.47 -0.85
C TYR A 141 20.53 23.77 -0.15
N LEU A 142 21.30 22.72 0.13
CA LEU A 142 22.59 22.81 0.84
C LEU A 142 23.72 23.40 0.00
N ASP A 143 23.56 23.50 -1.31
CA ASP A 143 24.49 24.25 -2.18
C ASP A 143 24.48 25.75 -1.84
N ASN A 144 23.33 26.28 -1.42
CA ASN A 144 23.13 27.71 -1.17
C ASN A 144 22.98 28.04 0.32
N HIS A 145 22.72 27.04 1.17
CA HIS A 145 22.44 27.22 2.60
C HIS A 145 23.26 26.26 3.44
N HIS A 146 23.73 26.72 4.59
CA HIS A 146 24.50 25.91 5.54
C HIS A 146 23.67 25.54 6.79
N GLU A 147 22.39 25.91 6.84
CA GLU A 147 21.51 25.60 7.97
C GLU A 147 20.17 25.11 7.41
N LEU A 148 19.75 23.91 7.81
CA LEU A 148 18.51 23.27 7.36
C LEU A 148 17.65 22.91 8.58
N VAL A 149 16.46 23.49 8.68
CA VAL A 149 15.46 23.07 9.68
C VAL A 149 14.58 21.99 9.05
N LEU A 150 14.65 20.76 9.53
CA LEU A 150 14.06 19.59 8.86
C LEU A 150 12.55 19.72 8.71
N GLU A 151 11.86 20.08 9.79
CA GLU A 151 10.40 20.27 9.79
C GLU A 151 9.97 21.33 8.76
N GLY A 152 10.71 22.44 8.67
CA GLY A 152 10.45 23.48 7.68
C GLY A 152 10.73 23.00 6.26
N PHE A 153 11.83 22.28 6.05
CA PHE A 153 12.18 21.72 4.75
C PHE A 153 11.09 20.78 4.23
N VAL A 154 10.65 19.82 5.05
CA VAL A 154 9.56 18.90 4.71
C VAL A 154 8.26 19.65 4.44
N ASN A 155 7.92 20.65 5.25
CA ASN A 155 6.65 21.37 5.12
C ASN A 155 6.60 22.40 3.98
N PHE A 156 7.73 22.91 3.51
CA PHE A 156 7.74 23.98 2.51
C PHE A 156 8.43 23.58 1.20
N ARG A 157 9.54 22.85 1.27
CA ARG A 157 10.32 22.45 0.08
C ARG A 157 9.86 21.13 -0.51
N LEU A 158 9.27 20.24 0.30
CA LEU A 158 8.74 18.95 -0.16
C LEU A 158 7.22 18.97 -0.39
N LYS A 159 6.69 20.06 -0.98
CA LYS A 159 5.25 20.20 -1.24
C LYS A 159 4.73 19.10 -2.18
N GLU A 160 5.34 18.95 -3.35
CA GLU A 160 4.96 17.93 -4.35
C GLU A 160 5.02 16.51 -3.78
N TYR A 161 6.04 16.21 -2.98
CA TYR A 161 6.18 14.92 -2.32
C TYR A 161 5.02 14.65 -1.34
N ARG A 162 4.59 15.65 -0.56
CA ARG A 162 3.42 15.51 0.32
C ARG A 162 2.11 15.38 -0.45
N GLU A 163 1.98 16.03 -1.60
CA GLU A 163 0.82 15.87 -2.49
C GLU A 163 0.75 14.44 -3.05
N LYS A 164 1.88 13.85 -3.42
CA LYS A 164 1.93 12.43 -3.81
C LYS A 164 1.63 11.48 -2.64
N LEU A 165 2.09 11.78 -1.41
CA LEU A 165 1.67 11.02 -0.23
C LEU A 165 0.16 11.10 0.02
N MET A 166 -0.46 12.25 -0.26
CA MET A 166 -1.92 12.39 -0.20
C MET A 166 -2.60 11.47 -1.21
N GLN A 167 -2.12 11.41 -2.46
CA GLN A 167 -2.68 10.49 -3.46
C GLN A 167 -2.59 9.01 -3.05
N VAL A 168 -1.50 8.62 -2.38
CA VAL A 168 -1.37 7.25 -1.85
C VAL A 168 -2.38 7.00 -0.73
N VAL A 169 -2.57 7.98 0.17
CA VAL A 169 -3.61 7.88 1.21
C VAL A 169 -5.00 7.83 0.60
N ASP A 170 -5.28 8.62 -0.43
CA ASP A 170 -6.57 8.65 -1.11
C ASP A 170 -6.88 7.28 -1.72
N LYS A 171 -5.91 6.70 -2.43
CA LYS A 171 -6.04 5.33 -2.95
C LYS A 171 -6.24 4.30 -1.85
N ALA A 172 -5.50 4.40 -0.74
CA ALA A 172 -5.68 3.47 0.37
C ALA A 172 -7.09 3.55 0.98
N ALA A 173 -7.67 4.76 1.04
CA ALA A 173 -9.02 4.97 1.52
C ALA A 173 -10.07 4.47 0.51
N ASP A 174 -9.84 4.63 -0.78
CA ASP A 174 -10.71 4.11 -1.84
C ASP A 174 -10.72 2.57 -1.84
N ASP A 175 -9.55 1.94 -1.74
CA ASP A 175 -9.44 0.48 -1.63
C ASP A 175 -10.16 -0.05 -0.38
N TYR A 176 -9.98 0.64 0.76
CA TYR A 176 -10.69 0.31 2.01
C TYR A 176 -12.22 0.41 1.85
N LEU A 177 -12.70 1.46 1.16
CA LEU A 177 -14.12 1.64 0.90
C LEU A 177 -14.68 0.54 -0.01
N MET A 178 -13.96 0.19 -1.09
CA MET A 178 -14.35 -0.90 -1.99
C MET A 178 -14.45 -2.24 -1.23
N ASP A 179 -13.52 -2.53 -0.32
CA ASP A 179 -13.58 -3.73 0.51
C ASP A 179 -14.79 -3.74 1.45
N LEU A 180 -15.16 -2.58 1.99
CA LEU A 180 -16.34 -2.44 2.84
C LEU A 180 -17.64 -2.64 2.03
N GLU A 181 -17.72 -2.04 0.85
CA GLU A 181 -18.84 -2.19 -0.08
C GLU A 181 -19.01 -3.65 -0.52
N TYR A 182 -17.90 -4.34 -0.82
CA TYR A 182 -17.93 -5.77 -1.14
C TYR A 182 -18.49 -6.60 0.02
N LYS A 183 -18.03 -6.36 1.25
CA LYS A 183 -18.52 -7.09 2.44
C LYS A 183 -20.02 -6.85 2.69
N GLU A 184 -20.49 -5.62 2.53
CA GLU A 184 -21.91 -5.31 2.68
C GLU A 184 -22.74 -5.91 1.54
N PHE A 185 -22.24 -5.91 0.31
CA PHE A 185 -22.87 -6.60 -0.81
C PHE A 185 -23.06 -8.11 -0.53
N ILE A 186 -21.99 -8.80 -0.09
CA ILE A 186 -22.05 -10.21 0.32
C ILE A 186 -23.07 -10.43 1.44
N ARG A 187 -23.10 -9.54 2.44
CA ARG A 187 -24.03 -9.63 3.57
C ARG A 187 -25.48 -9.54 3.11
N VAL A 188 -25.79 -8.62 2.20
CA VAL A 188 -27.13 -8.48 1.61
C VAL A 188 -27.52 -9.74 0.84
N LEU A 189 -26.62 -10.28 0.01
CA LEU A 189 -26.87 -11.50 -0.74
C LEU A 189 -27.11 -12.72 0.16
N ARG A 190 -26.30 -12.87 1.22
CA ARG A 190 -26.48 -13.94 2.20
C ARG A 190 -27.85 -13.87 2.85
N ALA A 191 -28.26 -12.68 3.31
CA ALA A 191 -29.59 -12.47 3.89
C ALA A 191 -30.71 -12.81 2.89
N PHE A 192 -30.54 -12.51 1.60
CA PHE A 192 -31.51 -12.85 0.56
C PHE A 192 -31.61 -14.36 0.31
N VAL A 193 -30.49 -15.07 0.33
CA VAL A 193 -30.46 -16.54 0.18
C VAL A 193 -31.03 -17.26 1.41
N ASP A 194 -30.77 -16.76 2.62
CA ASP A 194 -31.23 -17.39 3.87
C ASP A 194 -32.75 -17.34 4.07
N ILE A 195 -33.44 -16.36 3.46
CA ILE A 195 -34.90 -16.19 3.57
C ILE A 195 -35.66 -17.07 2.57
N GLN A 196 -35.02 -17.47 1.46
CA GLN A 196 -35.67 -18.24 0.41
C GLN A 196 -35.87 -19.71 0.80
N GLU A 197 -37.01 -20.28 0.44
CA GLU A 197 -37.21 -21.73 0.51
C GLU A 197 -36.38 -22.40 -0.60
N PRO A 198 -35.45 -23.31 -0.26
CA PRO A 198 -34.59 -23.94 -1.25
C PRO A 198 -35.40 -24.76 -2.24
N GLN A 199 -35.18 -24.52 -3.53
CA GLN A 199 -35.87 -25.23 -4.60
C GLN A 199 -35.22 -26.58 -4.92
N VAL A 200 -33.94 -26.75 -4.54
CA VAL A 200 -33.11 -27.92 -4.87
C VAL A 200 -32.25 -28.27 -3.66
N GLU A 201 -32.14 -29.58 -3.36
CA GLU A 201 -31.33 -30.09 -2.26
C GLU A 201 -29.83 -29.89 -2.52
N GLU A 202 -29.34 -30.31 -3.67
CA GLU A 202 -27.92 -30.17 -4.03
C GLU A 202 -27.74 -29.72 -5.47
N VAL A 203 -26.83 -28.77 -5.66
CA VAL A 203 -26.44 -28.21 -6.95
C VAL A 203 -24.96 -28.43 -7.17
N HIS A 204 -24.60 -28.94 -8.35
CA HIS A 204 -23.23 -29.12 -8.79
C HIS A 204 -22.84 -28.01 -9.78
N VAL A 205 -21.80 -27.26 -9.45
CA VAL A 205 -21.20 -26.23 -10.29
C VAL A 205 -19.93 -26.79 -10.93
N MET A 206 -19.90 -26.86 -12.26
CA MET A 206 -18.78 -27.42 -13.01
C MET A 206 -18.12 -26.35 -13.88
N SER A 207 -16.81 -26.16 -13.74
CA SER A 207 -16.05 -25.28 -14.62
C SER A 207 -15.89 -25.92 -16.00
N VAL A 208 -16.26 -25.22 -17.07
CA VAL A 208 -16.12 -25.67 -18.46
C VAL A 208 -14.98 -24.89 -19.14
N LYS A 209 -14.53 -25.35 -20.31
CA LYS A 209 -13.57 -24.60 -21.14
C LYS A 209 -14.07 -23.16 -21.40
N ASN A 210 -13.13 -22.24 -21.49
CA ASN A 210 -13.34 -20.80 -21.75
C ASN A 210 -14.02 -20.03 -20.60
N GLY A 211 -13.91 -20.50 -19.35
CA GLY A 211 -14.44 -19.77 -18.18
C GLY A 211 -15.96 -19.83 -18.02
N MET A 212 -16.64 -20.66 -18.81
CA MET A 212 -18.07 -20.93 -18.65
C MET A 212 -18.33 -21.90 -17.50
N TYR A 213 -19.53 -21.84 -16.93
CA TYR A 213 -19.95 -22.73 -15.85
C TYR A 213 -21.22 -23.50 -16.25
N LYS A 214 -21.29 -24.77 -15.84
CA LYS A 214 -22.48 -25.60 -15.97
C LYS A 214 -23.04 -25.92 -14.58
N ILE A 215 -24.36 -25.83 -14.44
CA ILE A 215 -25.09 -26.11 -13.21
C ILE A 215 -25.97 -27.34 -13.43
N VAL A 216 -25.80 -28.37 -12.60
CA VAL A 216 -26.62 -29.60 -12.65
C VAL A 216 -27.14 -29.96 -11.26
N ASP A 217 -28.22 -30.74 -11.19
CA ASP A 217 -28.74 -31.30 -9.95
C ASP A 217 -27.93 -32.54 -9.51
N HIS A 218 -28.31 -33.10 -8.36
CA HIS A 218 -27.71 -34.32 -7.80
C HIS A 218 -27.79 -35.55 -8.73
N GLN A 219 -28.63 -35.54 -9.77
CA GLN A 219 -28.75 -36.61 -10.78
C GLN A 219 -27.93 -36.32 -12.05
N GLY A 220 -27.21 -35.20 -12.09
CA GLY A 220 -26.46 -34.76 -13.26
C GLY A 220 -27.34 -34.13 -14.35
N LYS A 221 -28.61 -33.86 -14.07
CA LYS A 221 -29.51 -33.21 -15.02
C LYS A 221 -29.30 -31.70 -14.95
N SER A 222 -29.18 -31.05 -16.10
CA SER A 222 -29.08 -29.59 -16.15
C SER A 222 -30.26 -28.95 -15.45
N ILE A 223 -29.98 -28.06 -14.48
CA ILE A 223 -31.03 -27.29 -13.82
C ILE A 223 -31.48 -26.25 -14.81
N ASN A 224 -32.65 -26.50 -15.39
CA ASN A 224 -33.19 -25.70 -16.46
C ASN A 224 -33.80 -24.43 -15.87
N ASN A 225 -32.96 -23.45 -15.59
CA ASN A 225 -33.41 -22.13 -15.22
C ASN A 225 -33.72 -21.42 -16.54
N GLN A 226 -35.00 -21.21 -16.86
CA GLN A 226 -35.43 -20.62 -18.15
C GLN A 226 -34.80 -19.23 -18.38
N ASN A 227 -34.41 -18.55 -17.31
CA ASN A 227 -33.67 -17.30 -17.33
C ASN A 227 -32.17 -17.47 -17.59
N PHE A 228 -31.59 -18.67 -17.51
CA PHE A 228 -30.16 -18.92 -17.76
C PHE A 228 -29.90 -19.30 -19.22
N GLU A 229 -30.76 -20.13 -19.82
CA GLU A 229 -30.67 -20.46 -21.25
C GLU A 229 -30.91 -19.23 -22.15
N ALA A 230 -31.81 -18.32 -21.76
CA ALA A 230 -32.07 -17.09 -22.50
C ALA A 230 -30.85 -16.16 -22.59
N PHE A 231 -29.99 -16.14 -21.56
CA PHE A 231 -28.76 -15.33 -21.54
C PHE A 231 -27.60 -16.05 -22.25
N LEU A 232 -27.51 -17.38 -22.15
CA LEU A 232 -26.50 -18.18 -22.86
C LEU A 232 -26.70 -18.18 -24.40
N LEU A 233 -27.93 -17.95 -24.87
CA LEU A 233 -28.26 -17.87 -26.30
C LEU A 233 -27.81 -16.54 -26.94
N GLN A 234 -27.55 -15.51 -26.15
CA GLN A 234 -26.96 -14.26 -26.62
C GLN A 234 -25.44 -14.41 -26.51
N ARG A 235 -24.76 -14.83 -27.59
CA ARG A 235 -23.30 -14.78 -27.67
C ARG A 235 -22.86 -13.33 -27.81
N ASP A 236 -22.81 -12.64 -26.68
CA ASP A 236 -22.20 -11.33 -26.58
C ASP A 236 -20.90 -11.47 -25.76
N ASP A 237 -19.79 -11.01 -26.33
CA ASP A 237 -18.46 -11.05 -25.68
C ASP A 237 -18.40 -10.15 -24.42
N HIS A 238 -19.47 -9.39 -24.15
CA HIS A 238 -19.66 -8.58 -22.95
C HIS A 238 -20.31 -9.29 -21.76
N ILE A 239 -20.68 -10.58 -21.88
CA ILE A 239 -21.34 -11.31 -20.80
C ILE A 239 -20.33 -11.80 -19.77
N ASN A 240 -20.51 -11.38 -18.51
CA ASN A 240 -19.78 -11.95 -17.37
C ASN A 240 -20.45 -13.25 -16.89
N TYR A 241 -19.88 -14.40 -17.27
CA TYR A 241 -20.39 -15.73 -16.89
C TYR A 241 -20.33 -16.01 -15.39
N GLU A 242 -19.49 -15.28 -14.65
CA GLU A 242 -19.37 -15.39 -13.20
C GLU A 242 -20.59 -14.79 -12.53
N ASP A 243 -20.97 -13.58 -12.92
CA ASP A 243 -22.15 -12.89 -12.41
C ASP A 243 -23.43 -13.69 -12.74
N LEU A 244 -23.48 -14.32 -13.92
CA LEU A 244 -24.58 -15.21 -14.29
C LEU A 244 -24.65 -16.44 -13.37
N LEU A 245 -23.51 -17.08 -13.10
CA LEU A 245 -23.45 -18.22 -12.18
C LEU A 245 -23.94 -17.82 -10.78
N ILE A 246 -23.42 -16.72 -10.24
CA ILE A 246 -23.83 -16.20 -8.93
C ILE A 246 -25.32 -15.90 -8.91
N THR A 247 -25.85 -15.22 -9.94
CA THR A 247 -27.28 -14.92 -10.09
C THR A 247 -28.13 -16.18 -10.13
N ALA A 248 -27.70 -17.20 -10.88
CA ALA A 248 -28.40 -18.47 -10.98
C ALA A 248 -28.44 -19.20 -9.63
N LEU A 249 -27.31 -19.28 -8.91
CA LEU A 249 -27.24 -19.90 -7.60
C LEU A 249 -28.12 -19.16 -6.57
N ILE A 250 -28.12 -17.82 -6.59
CA ILE A 250 -28.97 -17.01 -5.70
C ILE A 250 -30.45 -17.25 -5.99
N THR A 251 -30.83 -17.42 -7.27
CA THR A 251 -32.21 -17.69 -7.69
C THR A 251 -32.65 -19.11 -7.32
N ILE A 252 -31.75 -20.09 -7.40
CA ILE A 252 -32.03 -21.49 -7.02
C ILE A 252 -32.06 -21.64 -5.50
N ALA A 253 -31.22 -20.88 -4.80
CA ALA A 253 -31.02 -20.89 -3.35
C ALA A 253 -30.86 -22.32 -2.76
N PRO A 254 -29.94 -23.15 -3.26
CA PRO A 254 -29.86 -24.56 -2.87
C PRO A 254 -29.46 -24.78 -1.41
N TYR A 255 -29.78 -25.97 -0.87
CA TYR A 255 -29.30 -26.38 0.45
C TYR A 255 -27.79 -26.64 0.45
N HIS A 256 -27.28 -27.29 -0.61
CA HIS A 256 -25.85 -27.57 -0.78
C HIS A 256 -25.35 -27.20 -2.18
N VAL A 257 -24.12 -26.68 -2.23
CA VAL A 257 -23.40 -26.38 -3.48
C VAL A 257 -22.11 -27.19 -3.54
N MET A 258 -22.02 -28.11 -4.49
CA MET A 258 -20.82 -28.86 -4.79
C MET A 258 -20.07 -28.21 -5.96
N VAL A 259 -18.84 -27.76 -5.74
CA VAL A 259 -18.03 -27.09 -6.76
C VAL A 259 -16.97 -28.04 -7.31
N HIS A 260 -16.96 -28.22 -8.63
CA HIS A 260 -16.01 -29.05 -9.38
C HIS A 260 -15.03 -28.14 -10.13
N ILE A 261 -13.79 -28.07 -9.67
CA ILE A 261 -12.73 -27.23 -10.24
C ILE A 261 -11.78 -28.10 -11.05
N HIS A 262 -11.75 -27.93 -12.38
CA HIS A 262 -10.81 -28.68 -13.23
C HIS A 262 -9.39 -28.09 -13.24
N ASP A 263 -9.24 -26.79 -13.03
CA ASP A 263 -7.93 -26.12 -12.96
C ASP A 263 -7.82 -25.31 -11.67
N SER A 264 -7.19 -25.92 -10.66
CA SER A 264 -6.97 -25.32 -9.35
C SER A 264 -5.94 -24.17 -9.35
N ASN A 265 -5.27 -23.89 -10.48
CA ASN A 265 -4.34 -22.78 -10.62
C ASN A 265 -4.97 -21.54 -11.27
N ASN A 266 -6.21 -21.62 -11.74
CA ASN A 266 -6.90 -20.48 -12.32
C ASN A 266 -7.35 -19.50 -11.21
N ALA A 267 -6.70 -18.33 -11.13
CA ALA A 267 -6.98 -17.30 -10.14
C ALA A 267 -8.42 -16.74 -10.23
N VAL A 268 -8.95 -16.65 -11.45
CA VAL A 268 -10.31 -16.18 -11.70
C VAL A 268 -11.33 -17.16 -11.12
N ALA A 269 -11.14 -18.46 -11.36
CA ALA A 269 -11.98 -19.51 -10.78
C ALA A 269 -11.93 -19.48 -9.23
N LYS A 270 -10.78 -19.16 -8.62
CA LYS A 270 -10.67 -19.04 -7.15
C LYS A 270 -11.53 -17.90 -6.61
N ASN A 271 -11.54 -16.73 -7.26
CA ASN A 271 -12.31 -15.57 -6.82
C ASN A 271 -13.82 -15.84 -6.84
N VAL A 272 -14.31 -16.49 -7.90
CA VAL A 272 -15.73 -16.88 -8.02
C VAL A 272 -16.11 -17.88 -6.92
N VAL A 273 -15.27 -18.89 -6.70
CA VAL A 273 -15.51 -19.89 -5.66
C VAL A 273 -15.53 -19.28 -4.27
N GLU A 274 -14.63 -18.34 -3.98
CA GLU A 274 -14.62 -17.62 -2.72
C GLU A 274 -15.88 -16.77 -2.54
N THR A 275 -16.34 -16.12 -3.61
CA THR A 275 -17.61 -15.38 -3.61
C THR A 275 -18.80 -16.30 -3.34
N ILE A 276 -18.85 -17.49 -3.95
CA ILE A 276 -19.90 -18.50 -3.68
C ILE A 276 -19.85 -18.94 -2.22
N LYS A 277 -18.68 -19.24 -1.67
CA LYS A 277 -18.52 -19.61 -0.25
C LYS A 277 -19.01 -18.50 0.69
N ASN A 278 -18.70 -17.25 0.36
CA ASN A 278 -19.11 -16.10 1.15
C ASN A 278 -20.63 -15.88 1.13
N ILE A 279 -21.29 -16.12 0.00
CA ILE A 279 -22.75 -16.00 -0.12
C ILE A 279 -23.46 -17.20 0.53
N PHE A 280 -23.01 -18.43 0.27
CA PHE A 280 -23.62 -19.69 0.71
C PHE A 280 -22.89 -20.29 1.91
N ASP A 281 -22.73 -19.51 2.97
CA ASP A 281 -21.91 -19.88 4.13
C ASP A 281 -22.33 -21.22 4.76
N GLY A 282 -21.35 -22.10 4.98
CA GLY A 282 -21.58 -23.46 5.48
C GLY A 282 -22.28 -24.43 4.52
N ARG A 283 -22.65 -24.01 3.30
CA ARG A 283 -23.37 -24.85 2.32
C ARG A 283 -22.50 -25.33 1.15
N VAL A 284 -21.27 -24.82 1.02
CA VAL A 284 -20.38 -25.09 -0.12
C VAL A 284 -19.35 -26.17 0.19
N MET A 285 -19.22 -27.16 -0.69
CA MET A 285 -18.15 -28.15 -0.68
C MET A 285 -17.35 -28.12 -1.99
N ILE A 286 -16.03 -28.33 -1.88
CA ILE A 286 -15.15 -28.45 -3.04
C ILE A 286 -14.94 -29.93 -3.32
N CYS A 287 -15.19 -30.35 -4.55
CA CYS A 287 -15.01 -31.72 -4.99
C CYS A 287 -13.51 -32.09 -5.06
N GLU A 288 -13.12 -33.21 -4.45
CA GLU A 288 -11.75 -33.76 -4.51
C GLU A 288 -11.53 -34.71 -5.71
N GLY A 289 -12.54 -34.84 -6.58
CA GLY A 289 -12.57 -35.74 -7.72
C GLY A 289 -13.69 -36.77 -7.59
N CYS A 290 -14.60 -36.78 -8.58
CA CYS A 290 -15.71 -37.73 -8.65
C CYS A 290 -16.05 -38.06 -10.12
N ASP A 291 -17.04 -38.91 -10.35
CA ASP A 291 -17.49 -39.32 -11.69
C ASP A 291 -17.95 -38.13 -12.56
N PHE A 292 -18.37 -37.01 -11.96
CA PHE A 292 -18.70 -35.78 -12.69
C PHE A 292 -17.47 -34.97 -13.14
N CYS A 293 -16.28 -35.26 -12.61
CA CYS A 293 -15.03 -34.57 -12.95
C CYS A 293 -14.26 -35.21 -14.11
N TYR A 294 -14.77 -36.31 -14.69
CA TYR A 294 -14.11 -37.09 -15.76
C TYR A 294 -14.71 -36.85 -17.14
#